data_AF-A0A223P235-F1
#
_entry.id   AF-A0A223P235-F1
#
_cell.length_a   1.000
_cell.length_b   1.000
_cell.length_c   1.000
_cell.angle_alpha   90.00
_cell.angle_beta   90.00
_cell.angle_gamma   90.00
#
_symmetry.space_group_name_H-M   'P 1'
#
loop_
_entity.id
_entity.type
_entity.pdbx_description
1 polymer ?
#
loop_
_entity_poly.entity_id
_entity_poly.type
_entity_poly.pdbx_seq_one_letter_code
_entity_poly.pdbx_strand_id
1 'polypeptide(L)' 'MKKFTEVKELIASLEADADKFYNKGNSAAGTRVRKGMQDLKNLAQAIRLEVQDAKNKE' A
#
# COMPACT_ATOMS: atom_id res chain seq x y z
N MET A 1 -0.39 5.96 13.97
CA MET A 1 1.04 5.60 13.75
C MET A 1 1.26 4.14 13.33
N LYS A 2 0.63 3.13 13.97
CA LYS A 2 0.76 1.72 13.54
C LYS A 2 0.41 1.49 12.06
N LYS A 3 -0.80 1.89 11.64
CA LYS A 3 -1.25 1.80 10.23
C LYS A 3 -0.35 2.53 9.23
N PHE A 4 0.25 3.65 9.64
CA PHE A 4 1.18 4.39 8.78
C PHE A 4 2.51 3.65 8.60
N THR A 5 2.92 2.85 9.59
CA THR A 5 4.10 2.00 9.51
C THR A 5 3.84 0.81 8.57
N GLU A 6 2.66 0.18 8.68
CA GLU A 6 2.21 -0.89 7.78
C GLU A 6 2.23 -0.45 6.30
N VAL A 7 1.82 0.80 6.01
CA VAL A 7 1.92 1.37 4.66
C VAL A 7 3.36 1.40 4.16
N LYS A 8 4.31 1.83 5.00
CA LYS A 8 5.73 1.89 4.60
C LYS A 8 6.30 0.49 4.34
N GLU A 9 5.99 -0.46 5.21
CA GLU A 9 6.43 -1.85 5.09
C GLU A 9 5.86 -2.50 3.82
N LEU A 10 4.57 -2.26 3.52
CA LEU A 10 3.94 -2.74 2.30
C LEU A 10 4.63 -2.19 1.06
N ILE A 11 4.92 -0.89 1.00
CA ILE A 11 5.63 -0.29 -0.14
C ILE A 11 7.03 -0.90 -0.30
N ALA A 12 7.79 -1.01 0.79
CA ALA A 12 9.12 -1.61 0.75
C ALA A 12 9.09 -3.07 0.26
N SER A 13 8.08 -3.84 0.67
CA SER A 13 7.93 -5.23 0.23
C SER A 13 7.65 -5.38 -1.28
N LEU A 14 7.05 -4.36 -1.90
CA LEU A 14 6.66 -4.39 -3.31
C LEU A 14 7.77 -3.94 -4.26
N GLU A 15 8.84 -3.31 -3.75
CA GLU A 15 9.91 -2.73 -4.57
C GLU A 15 10.59 -3.78 -5.47
N ALA A 16 10.89 -4.96 -4.94
CA ALA A 16 11.50 -6.04 -5.70
C ALA A 16 10.59 -6.59 -6.81
N ASP A 17 9.28 -6.65 -6.58
CA ASP A 17 8.32 -7.07 -7.61
C ASP A 17 8.05 -5.95 -8.62
N ALA A 18 8.09 -4.68 -8.20
CA ALA A 18 8.03 -3.53 -9.10
C ALA A 18 9.21 -3.52 -10.07
N ASP A 19 10.44 -3.70 -9.60
CA ASP A 19 11.63 -3.83 -10.46
C ASP A 19 11.47 -4.98 -11.47
N LYS A 20 11.08 -6.17 -10.99
CA LYS A 20 10.84 -7.34 -11.86
C LYS A 20 9.76 -7.07 -12.91
N PHE A 21 8.71 -6.34 -12.58
CA PHE A 21 7.65 -6.01 -13.52
C PHE A 21 8.10 -4.95 -14.54
N TYR A 22 8.55 -3.78 -14.08
CA TYR A 22 8.86 -2.62 -14.93
C TYR A 22 10.13 -2.82 -15.77
N ASN A 23 11.16 -3.46 -15.20
CA ASN A 23 12.47 -3.59 -15.87
C ASN A 23 12.68 -4.96 -16.52
N LYS A 24 11.98 -6.00 -16.07
CA LYS A 24 12.20 -7.39 -16.52
C LYS A 24 10.96 -8.04 -17.16
N GLY A 25 9.85 -7.30 -17.31
CA GLY A 25 8.65 -7.79 -17.99
C GLY A 25 7.94 -8.95 -17.28
N ASN A 26 8.15 -9.14 -15.97
CA ASN A 26 7.59 -10.28 -15.24
C ASN A 26 6.10 -10.07 -14.90
N SER A 27 5.21 -10.72 -15.65
CA SER A 27 3.75 -10.62 -15.47
C SER A 27 3.24 -11.07 -14.10
N ALA A 28 3.86 -12.09 -13.50
CA ALA A 28 3.49 -12.57 -12.16
C ALA A 28 3.85 -11.54 -11.08
N ALA A 29 4.99 -10.86 -11.23
CA ALA A 29 5.36 -9.74 -10.37
C ALA A 29 4.37 -8.58 -10.52
N GLY A 30 3.94 -8.27 -11.75
CA GLY A 30 2.89 -7.27 -11.99
C GLY A 30 1.57 -7.60 -11.28
N THR A 31 1.19 -8.88 -11.21
CA THR A 31 -0.01 -9.33 -10.48
C THR A 31 0.14 -9.08 -8.97
N ARG A 32 1.32 -9.36 -8.40
CA ARG A 32 1.61 -9.10 -6.98
C ARG A 32 1.64 -7.61 -6.66
N VAL A 33 2.28 -6.79 -7.50
CA VAL A 33 2.28 -5.32 -7.37
C VAL A 33 0.85 -4.79 -7.40
N ARG A 34 0.02 -5.22 -8.37
CA ARG A 34 -1.38 -4.78 -8.45
C ARG A 34 -2.17 -5.12 -7.19
N LYS A 35 -2.01 -6.34 -6.66
CA LYS A 35 -2.66 -6.74 -5.41
C LYS A 35 -2.18 -5.90 -4.22
N GLY A 36 -0.86 -5.74 -4.07
CA GLY A 36 -0.29 -4.90 -3.01
C GLY A 36 -0.73 -3.44 -3.09
N MET A 37 -0.87 -2.87 -4.29
CA MET A 37 -1.43 -1.52 -4.47
C MET A 37 -2.90 -1.43 -4.07
N GLN A 38 -3.68 -2.49 -4.26
CA GLN A 38 -5.06 -2.56 -3.80
C GLN A 38 -5.14 -2.63 -2.27
N ASP A 39 -4.21 -3.32 -1.62
CA ASP A 39 -4.09 -3.35 -0.16
C ASP A 39 -3.67 -1.98 0.39
N LEU A 40 -2.73 -1.30 -0.28
CA LEU A 40 -2.30 0.05 0.05
C LEU A 40 -3.47 1.06 -0.01
N LYS A 41 -4.30 0.98 -1.06
CA LYS A 41 -5.50 1.83 -1.19
C LYS A 41 -6.41 1.68 0.03
N ASN A 42 -6.62 0.45 0.49
CA ASN A 42 -7.50 0.17 1.62
C ASN A 42 -6.89 0.68 2.93
N LEU A 43 -5.59 0.48 3.16
CA LEU A 43 -4.89 1.01 4.33
C LEU A 43 -4.90 2.55 4.37
N ALA A 44 -4.63 3.20 3.23
CA ALA A 44 -4.69 4.65 3.12
C ALA A 44 -6.09 5.20 3.43
N GLN A 45 -7.14 4.55 2.92
CA GLN A 45 -8.52 4.92 3.21
C GLN A 45 -8.84 4.77 4.71
N ALA A 46 -8.40 3.68 5.33
CA ALA A 46 -8.62 3.46 6.76
C ALA A 46 -7.96 4.55 7.62
N ILE A 47 -6.72 4.95 7.29
CA ILE A 47 -6.02 6.05 7.98
C ILE A 47 -6.78 7.37 7.80
N ARG A 48 -7.24 7.68 6.57
CA ARG A 48 -8.01 8.89 6.28
C ARG A 48 -9.28 8.96 7.13
N LEU A 49 -10.03 7.85 7.21
CA LEU A 49 -11.26 7.77 8.01
C LEU A 49 -10.97 7.97 9.50
N GLU A 50 -9.92 7.34 10.04
CA GLU A 50 -9.53 7.54 11.45
C GLU A 50 -9.23 9.02 11.78
N VAL A 51 -8.51 9.71 10.89
CA VAL A 51 -8.22 11.14 11.05
C VAL A 51 -9.50 11.96 11.01
N GLN A 52 -10.40 11.65 10.08
CA GLN A 52 -11.68 12.36 9.96
C GLN A 52 -12.58 12.12 11.18
N ASP A 53 -12.66 10.89 11.67
CA ASP A 53 -13.43 10.54 12.87
C ASP A 53 -12.85 11.18 14.13
N ALA A 54 -11.52 11.28 14.25
CA ALA A 54 -10.88 12.00 15.34
C ALA A 54 -11.24 13.49 15.33
N LYS A 55 -11.22 14.13 14.16
CA LYS A 55 -11.62 15.53 13.99
C LYS A 55 -13.11 15.76 14.32
N ASN A 56 -13.99 14.84 13.95
CA ASN A 56 -15.43 14.97 14.16
C ASN A 56 -15.89 14.65 15.59
N LYS A 57 -14.99 14.15 16.45
CA LYS A 57 -15.24 13.88 17.87
C LYS A 57 -14.85 15.04 18.79
N GLU A 58 -14.30 16.12 18.21
CA GLU A 58 -14.20 17.45 18.83
C GLU A 58 -15.46 18.26 18.55
#